data_AF-A0A6V8DD97-F1
#
_entry.id   AF-A0A6V8DD97-F1
#
_cell.length_a   1.000
_cell.length_b   1.000
_cell.length_c   1.000
_cell.angle_alpha   90.00
_cell.angle_beta   90.00
_cell.angle_gamma   90.00
#
_symmetry.space_group_name_H-M   'P 1'
#
loop_
_entity.id
_entity.type
_entity.pdbx_description
1 polymer ?
#
loop_
_entity_poly.entity_id
_entity_poly.type
_entity_poly.pdbx_seq_one_letter_code
_entity_poly.pdbx_strand_id
1 'polypeptide(L)'
;EDKCLEKETCRTVLAAEVDAFLDALRQRYATMGIDQEPVAFVKNDRGTYGLGIMTVRSGSELLELSNRKMKRLMYAKGGADVENFLVQEGVPTTMTSESGVAEPVVYLVDGEAASWFYRTNAKKGAMDNLNSPSSSFLSATEIGPEALSLARGRHALVAELSMLAMGAERLASSRRT
;
A
#
# COMPACT_ATOMS: atom_id res chain seq x y z
N GLU A 1 26.85 -6.57 2.04
CA GLU A 1 27.19 -5.69 3.20
C GLU A 1 26.99 -4.26 2.76
N ASP A 2 25.75 -3.78 2.77
CA ASP A 2 25.42 -2.36 2.97
C ASP A 2 23.90 -2.19 2.98
N LYS A 3 23.32 -2.55 4.11
CA LYS A 3 21.93 -2.31 4.43
C LYS A 3 21.70 -0.80 4.63
N CYS A 4 21.23 -0.08 3.60
CA CYS A 4 21.23 1.39 3.58
C CYS A 4 20.67 2.02 4.87
N LEU A 5 19.53 1.55 5.41
CA LEU A 5 18.97 2.11 6.65
C LEU A 5 19.78 1.89 7.93
N GLU A 6 20.83 1.06 7.93
CA GLU A 6 21.77 0.99 9.05
C GLU A 6 22.65 2.25 9.10
N LYS A 7 22.89 2.90 7.97
CA LYS A 7 23.61 4.17 7.88
C LYS A 7 22.68 5.33 8.25
N GLU A 8 23.14 6.21 9.14
CA GLU A 8 22.38 7.39 9.56
C GLU A 8 22.09 8.32 8.38
N THR A 9 23.06 8.50 7.47
CA THR A 9 22.92 9.32 6.27
C THR A 9 21.76 8.88 5.37
N CYS A 10 21.64 7.58 5.12
CA CYS A 10 20.52 7.00 4.37
C CYS A 10 19.16 7.31 5.03
N ARG A 11 19.08 7.17 6.36
CA ARG A 11 17.85 7.44 7.11
C ARG A 11 17.44 8.90 7.01
N THR A 12 18.40 9.83 7.11
CA THR A 12 18.15 11.27 6.99
C THR A 12 17.67 11.65 5.59
N VAL A 13 18.24 11.06 4.54
CA VAL A 13 17.78 11.31 3.16
C VAL A 13 16.35 10.80 2.97
N LEU A 14 16.05 9.56 3.37
CA LEU A 14 14.71 9.01 3.25
C LEU A 14 13.68 9.78 4.09
N ALA A 15 14.06 10.24 5.28
CA ALA A 15 13.21 11.09 6.11
C ALA A 15 12.85 12.41 5.40
N ALA A 16 13.84 13.07 4.79
CA ALA A 16 13.61 14.30 4.04
C ALA A 16 12.73 14.08 2.80
N GLU A 17 12.91 12.96 2.09
CA GLU A 17 12.05 12.60 0.96
C GLU A 17 10.60 12.33 1.40
N VAL A 18 10.39 11.68 2.54
CA VAL A 18 9.06 11.47 3.13
C VAL A 18 8.39 12.79 3.50
N ASP A 19 9.12 13.72 4.14
CA ASP A 19 8.57 15.03 4.49
C ASP A 19 8.17 15.82 3.24
N ALA A 20 9.04 15.87 2.23
CA ALA A 20 8.75 16.54 0.96
C ALA A 20 7.53 15.93 0.25
N PHE A 21 7.41 14.59 0.27
CA PHE A 21 6.27 13.88 -0.30
C PHE A 21 4.96 14.21 0.43
N LEU A 22 4.98 14.19 1.77
CA LEU A 22 3.81 14.48 2.60
C LEU A 22 3.39 15.95 2.47
N ASP A 23 4.32 16.89 2.39
CA ASP A 23 4.03 18.31 2.17
C ASP A 23 3.34 18.56 0.82
N ALA A 24 3.79 17.88 -0.24
CA ALA A 24 3.12 17.93 -1.53
C ALA A 24 1.69 17.37 -1.46
N LEU A 25 1.48 16.28 -0.72
CA LEU A 25 0.14 15.74 -0.47
C LEU A 25 -0.74 16.70 0.32
N ARG A 26 -0.22 17.34 1.38
CA ARG A 26 -0.97 18.33 2.18
C ARG A 26 -1.48 19.49 1.31
N GLN A 27 -0.63 19.99 0.42
CA GLN A 27 -1.02 21.05 -0.52
C GLN A 27 -2.11 20.56 -1.48
N ARG A 28 -1.99 19.35 -2.03
CA ARG A 28 -3.00 18.75 -2.90
C ARG A 28 -4.32 18.51 -2.18
N TYR A 29 -4.28 18.05 -0.95
CA TYR A 29 -5.47 17.82 -0.14
C TYR A 29 -6.20 19.14 0.14
N ALA A 30 -5.45 20.19 0.48
CA ALA A 30 -6.02 21.53 0.68
C ALA A 30 -6.73 22.07 -0.58
N THR A 31 -6.18 21.86 -1.78
CA THR A 31 -6.84 22.29 -3.03
C THR A 31 -8.10 21.50 -3.35
N MET A 32 -8.23 20.28 -2.82
CA MET A 32 -9.38 19.41 -2.97
C MET A 32 -10.40 19.52 -1.83
N GLY A 33 -10.13 20.32 -0.80
CA GLY A 33 -10.97 20.42 0.41
C GLY A 33 -10.96 19.15 1.26
N ILE A 34 -9.83 18.43 1.26
CA ILE A 34 -9.62 17.20 2.05
C ILE A 34 -8.92 17.60 3.35
N ASP A 35 -9.61 17.47 4.48
CA ASP A 35 -9.11 17.87 5.81
C ASP A 35 -8.28 16.78 6.50
N GLN A 36 -8.23 15.57 5.95
CA GLN A 36 -7.51 14.45 6.54
C GLN A 36 -5.99 14.67 6.47
N GLU A 37 -5.27 14.29 7.53
CA GLU A 37 -3.81 14.31 7.50
C GLU A 37 -3.26 13.25 6.52
N PRO A 38 -2.37 13.61 5.58
CA PRO A 38 -1.72 12.64 4.72
C PRO A 38 -0.86 11.66 5.50
N VAL A 39 -0.82 10.43 5.00
CA VAL A 39 -0.01 9.35 5.54
C VAL A 39 0.77 8.75 4.38
N ALA A 40 2.00 8.30 4.64
CA ALA A 40 2.80 7.59 3.66
C ALA A 40 3.07 6.15 4.11
N PHE A 41 3.06 5.24 3.14
CA PHE A 41 3.61 3.90 3.28
C PHE A 41 5.04 3.88 2.72
N VAL A 42 5.99 3.45 3.54
CA VAL A 42 7.36 3.17 3.11
C VAL A 42 7.50 1.67 2.95
N LYS A 43 7.91 1.25 1.75
CA LYS A 43 8.01 -0.16 1.35
C LYS A 43 9.40 -0.45 0.82
N ASN A 44 9.95 -1.61 1.12
CA ASN A 44 11.15 -2.03 0.39
C ASN A 44 10.81 -2.54 -1.01
N ASP A 45 11.77 -2.41 -1.93
CA ASP A 45 11.64 -2.74 -3.35
C ASP A 45 11.88 -4.23 -3.66
N ARG A 46 12.22 -5.08 -2.69
CA ARG A 46 12.65 -6.48 -2.90
C ARG A 46 11.62 -7.56 -2.62
N GLY A 47 10.35 -7.21 -2.48
CA GLY A 47 9.27 -8.16 -2.26
C GLY A 47 9.32 -8.80 -0.86
N THR A 48 8.20 -8.73 -0.13
CA THR A 48 8.27 -8.84 1.34
C THR A 48 7.24 -9.76 1.96
N TYR A 49 6.41 -10.45 1.16
CA TYR A 49 5.17 -11.07 1.64
C TYR A 49 4.30 -10.11 2.48
N GLY A 50 4.39 -8.80 2.22
CA GLY A 50 3.66 -7.76 2.97
C GLY A 50 4.29 -7.37 4.31
N LEU A 51 5.47 -7.90 4.67
CA LEU A 51 6.13 -7.64 5.96
C LEU A 51 6.94 -6.34 5.97
N GLY A 52 7.56 -5.98 4.85
CA GLY A 52 8.46 -4.82 4.73
C GLY A 52 7.71 -3.54 4.37
N ILE A 53 6.61 -3.29 5.06
CA ILE A 53 5.79 -2.08 4.92
C ILE A 53 5.71 -1.40 6.28
N MET A 54 5.85 -0.09 6.28
CA MET A 54 5.57 0.74 7.44
C MET A 54 4.77 1.97 7.05
N THR A 55 4.09 2.54 8.03
CA THR A 55 3.26 3.73 7.90
C THR A 55 3.92 4.87 8.66
N VAL A 56 3.98 6.06 8.08
CA VAL A 56 4.58 7.27 8.67
C VAL A 56 3.73 8.50 8.38
N ARG A 57 3.78 9.49 9.28
CA ARG A 57 3.18 10.83 9.12
C ARG A 57 4.22 11.95 9.04
N SER A 58 5.49 11.62 9.23
CA SER A 58 6.63 12.51 9.09
C SER A 58 7.91 11.72 8.83
N GLY A 59 8.94 12.40 8.32
CA GLY A 59 10.28 11.87 8.22
C GLY A 59 10.90 11.55 9.58
N SER A 60 10.55 12.30 10.63
CA SER A 60 11.04 12.05 11.99
C SER A 60 10.68 10.66 12.52
N GLU A 61 9.51 10.11 12.14
CA GLU A 61 9.11 8.74 12.51
C GLU A 61 10.11 7.68 11.99
N LEU A 62 10.81 7.94 10.88
CA LEU A 62 11.86 7.05 10.36
C LEU A 62 13.14 7.11 11.21
N LEU A 63 13.47 8.28 11.72
CA LEU A 63 14.66 8.50 12.56
C LEU A 63 14.49 7.88 13.95
N GLU A 64 13.26 7.87 14.46
CA GLU A 64 12.89 7.36 15.78
C GLU A 64 12.52 5.86 15.80
N LEU A 65 12.77 5.15 14.69
CA LEU A 65 12.43 3.74 14.58
C LEU A 65 13.20 2.87 15.57
N SER A 66 12.46 2.00 16.26
CA SER A 66 13.09 0.93 17.04
C SER A 66 13.79 -0.07 16.12
N ASN A 67 14.87 -0.68 16.62
CA ASN A 67 15.62 -1.73 15.91
C ASN A 67 14.72 -2.85 15.36
N ARG A 68 13.63 -3.18 16.06
CA ARG A 68 12.65 -4.19 15.62
C ARG A 68 11.85 -3.72 14.40
N LYS A 69 11.36 -2.48 14.39
CA LYS A 69 10.63 -1.92 13.24
C LYS A 69 11.56 -1.75 12.05
N MET A 70 12.80 -1.32 12.28
CA MET A 70 13.82 -1.19 11.25
C MET A 70 14.11 -2.52 10.56
N LYS A 71 14.41 -3.57 11.33
CA LYS A 71 14.62 -4.93 10.79
C LYS A 71 13.43 -5.45 10.00
N ARG A 72 12.20 -5.10 10.41
CA ARG A 72 10.98 -5.49 9.70
C ARG A 72 10.88 -4.79 8.34
N LEU A 73 11.17 -3.49 8.27
CA LEU A 73 11.17 -2.75 7.00
C LEU A 73 12.21 -3.31 6.02
N MET A 74 13.36 -3.73 6.54
CA MET A 74 14.45 -4.30 5.76
C MET A 74 14.29 -5.79 5.43
N TYR A 75 13.16 -6.40 5.80
CA TYR A 75 12.89 -7.80 5.49
C TYR A 75 12.63 -7.99 3.99
N ALA A 76 13.51 -8.71 3.30
CA ALA A 76 13.31 -9.15 1.93
C ALA A 76 13.15 -10.67 1.85
N LYS A 77 12.31 -11.12 0.91
CA LYS A 77 12.22 -12.54 0.57
C LYS A 77 13.58 -13.03 0.07
N GLY A 78 14.02 -14.20 0.57
CA GLY A 78 15.29 -14.81 0.15
C GLY A 78 16.55 -14.14 0.72
N GLY A 79 16.41 -13.20 1.67
CA GLY A 79 17.56 -12.56 2.31
C GLY A 79 18.33 -11.58 1.42
N ALA A 80 17.71 -11.11 0.34
CA ALA A 80 18.29 -10.08 -0.51
C ALA A 80 18.54 -8.78 0.28
N ASP A 81 19.64 -8.10 -0.05
CA ASP A 81 19.92 -6.78 0.52
C ASP A 81 18.88 -5.76 0.00
N VAL A 82 18.40 -4.93 0.92
CA VAL A 82 17.44 -3.86 0.64
C VAL A 82 18.19 -2.54 0.67
N GLU A 83 18.18 -1.86 -0.48
CA GLU A 83 18.86 -0.57 -0.65
C GLU A 83 17.88 0.55 -1.02
N ASN A 84 16.82 0.26 -1.77
CA ASN A 84 15.83 1.26 -2.18
C ASN A 84 14.49 1.09 -1.47
N PHE A 85 13.80 2.21 -1.33
CA PHE A 85 12.49 2.28 -0.71
C PHE A 85 11.51 3.02 -1.63
N LEU A 86 10.28 2.51 -1.68
CA LEU A 86 9.15 3.18 -2.30
C LEU A 86 8.39 3.93 -1.21
N VAL A 87 8.18 5.23 -1.42
CA VAL A 87 7.25 6.05 -0.64
C VAL A 87 5.95 6.17 -1.43
N GLN A 88 4.84 5.78 -0.82
CA GLN A 88 3.52 5.77 -1.46
C GLN A 88 2.49 6.44 -0.56
N GLU A 89 1.56 7.19 -1.16
CA GLU A 89 0.40 7.74 -0.47
C GLU A 89 -0.43 6.64 0.21
N GLY A 90 -0.81 6.89 1.47
CA GLY A 90 -1.74 6.07 2.21
C GLY A 90 -3.18 6.43 1.86
N VAL A 91 -3.86 5.52 1.18
CA VAL A 91 -5.27 5.67 0.82
C VAL A 91 -6.13 4.95 1.87
N PRO A 92 -7.07 5.64 2.55
CA PRO A 92 -7.93 5.03 3.54
C PRO A 92 -8.95 4.08 2.91
N THR A 93 -9.19 2.96 3.57
CA THR A 93 -10.33 2.08 3.28
C THR A 93 -11.60 2.68 3.87
N THR A 94 -12.56 3.03 3.01
CA THR A 94 -13.84 3.63 3.43
C THR A 94 -15.00 2.64 3.49
N MET A 95 -14.89 1.51 2.79
CA MET A 95 -15.94 0.48 2.77
C MET A 95 -15.90 -0.32 4.07
N THR A 96 -17.09 -0.66 4.57
CA THR A 96 -17.27 -1.32 5.85
C THR A 96 -18.19 -2.53 5.72
N SER A 97 -18.13 -3.39 6.73
CA SER A 97 -18.98 -4.55 6.95
C SER A 97 -19.29 -4.65 8.44
N GLU A 98 -20.12 -5.62 8.85
CA GLU A 98 -20.33 -5.89 10.27
C GLU A 98 -19.03 -6.25 11.03
N SER A 99 -18.03 -6.78 10.31
CA SER A 99 -16.74 -7.19 10.86
C SER A 99 -15.66 -6.08 10.87
N GLY A 100 -16.01 -4.85 10.48
CA GLY A 100 -15.09 -3.72 10.38
C GLY A 100 -14.84 -3.26 8.94
N VAL A 101 -13.72 -2.57 8.71
CA VAL A 101 -13.33 -2.11 7.36
C VAL A 101 -13.12 -3.28 6.41
N ALA A 102 -13.45 -3.07 5.13
CA ALA A 102 -13.35 -4.08 4.09
C ALA A 102 -12.76 -3.47 2.81
N GLU A 103 -11.75 -4.12 2.23
CA GLU A 103 -11.16 -3.74 0.95
C GLU A 103 -11.56 -4.72 -0.17
N PRO A 104 -11.94 -4.23 -1.36
CA PRO A 104 -12.30 -5.10 -2.47
C PRO A 104 -11.04 -5.73 -3.07
N VAL A 105 -11.11 -7.03 -3.36
CA VAL A 105 -10.07 -7.78 -4.07
C VAL A 105 -10.71 -8.43 -5.29
N VAL A 106 -10.04 -8.29 -6.44
CA VAL A 106 -10.53 -8.78 -7.73
C VAL A 106 -9.52 -9.69 -8.38
N TYR A 107 -10.02 -10.77 -8.97
CA TYR A 107 -9.30 -11.56 -9.95
C TYR A 107 -9.66 -11.06 -11.34
N LEU A 108 -8.63 -10.81 -12.16
CA LEU A 108 -8.80 -10.46 -13.57
C LEU A 108 -8.37 -11.64 -14.45
N VAL A 109 -9.12 -11.88 -15.52
CA VAL A 109 -8.84 -12.89 -16.53
C VAL A 109 -8.87 -12.20 -17.89
N ASP A 110 -7.79 -12.34 -18.66
CA ASP A 110 -7.62 -11.66 -19.95
C ASP A 110 -7.81 -10.13 -19.88
N GLY A 111 -7.42 -9.54 -18.75
CA GLY A 111 -7.55 -8.10 -18.51
C GLY A 111 -8.93 -7.65 -18.02
N GLU A 112 -9.92 -8.54 -17.94
CA GLU A 112 -11.28 -8.21 -17.48
C GLU A 112 -11.53 -8.66 -16.04
N ALA A 113 -12.28 -7.86 -15.28
CA ALA A 113 -12.67 -8.19 -13.91
C ALA A 113 -13.62 -9.40 -13.86
N ALA A 114 -13.14 -10.54 -13.35
CA ALA A 114 -13.85 -11.82 -13.39
C ALA A 114 -14.55 -12.19 -12.07
N SER A 115 -13.90 -11.95 -10.93
CA SER A 115 -14.45 -12.35 -9.63
C SER A 115 -13.98 -11.44 -8.50
N TRP A 116 -14.87 -11.18 -7.54
CA TRP A 116 -14.67 -10.26 -6.43
C TRP A 116 -14.86 -10.95 -5.10
N PHE A 117 -14.02 -10.61 -4.13
CA PHE A 117 -14.18 -10.92 -2.72
C PHE A 117 -13.64 -9.76 -1.89
N TYR A 118 -14.05 -9.66 -0.63
CA TYR A 118 -13.75 -8.50 0.20
C TYR A 118 -12.95 -8.93 1.40
N ARG A 119 -11.76 -8.34 1.56
CA ARG A 119 -10.89 -8.65 2.69
C ARG A 119 -11.23 -7.74 3.84
N THR A 120 -11.44 -8.32 5.01
CA THR A 120 -11.74 -7.59 6.25
C THR A 120 -10.80 -8.02 7.37
N ASN A 121 -10.63 -7.14 8.36
CA ASN A 121 -9.92 -7.47 9.60
C ASN A 121 -10.41 -6.59 10.75
N ALA A 122 -11.12 -7.21 11.69
CA ALA A 122 -11.72 -6.53 12.85
C ALA A 122 -10.71 -5.84 13.78
N LYS A 123 -9.42 -6.18 13.68
CA LYS A 123 -8.35 -5.59 14.51
C LYS A 123 -7.62 -4.44 13.81
N LYS A 124 -8.08 -4.02 12.63
CA LYS A 124 -7.42 -3.04 11.76
C LYS A 124 -8.36 -1.90 11.41
N GLY A 125 -7.82 -0.70 11.31
CA GLY A 125 -8.54 0.49 10.90
C GLY A 125 -8.42 0.80 9.40
N ALA A 126 -9.03 1.90 8.98
CA ALA A 126 -9.07 2.35 7.59
C ALA A 126 -7.68 2.58 6.96
N MET A 127 -6.69 2.98 7.77
CA MET A 127 -5.32 3.26 7.31
C MET A 127 -4.35 2.10 7.49
N ASP A 128 -4.83 0.98 8.03
CA ASP A 128 -3.99 -0.19 8.25
C ASP A 128 -3.93 -1.08 7.01
N ASN A 129 -2.80 -1.77 6.86
CA ASN A 129 -2.70 -2.88 5.93
C ASN A 129 -3.61 -4.03 6.41
N LEU A 130 -4.69 -4.31 5.66
CA LEU A 130 -5.59 -5.42 5.93
C LEU A 130 -5.05 -6.76 5.40
N ASN A 131 -3.92 -6.78 4.70
CA ASN A 131 -3.21 -8.01 4.33
C ASN A 131 -2.44 -8.59 5.53
N SER A 132 -3.06 -9.51 6.25
CA SER A 132 -2.44 -10.17 7.42
C SER A 132 -2.93 -11.62 7.57
N PRO A 133 -2.23 -12.45 8.36
CA PRO A 133 -2.68 -13.82 8.64
C PRO A 133 -4.04 -13.91 9.36
N SER A 134 -4.48 -12.83 10.02
CA SER A 134 -5.76 -12.80 10.74
C SER A 134 -6.90 -12.22 9.91
N SER A 135 -6.71 -12.04 8.61
CA SER A 135 -7.71 -11.45 7.73
C SER A 135 -8.76 -12.48 7.34
N SER A 136 -10.00 -12.04 7.23
CA SER A 136 -11.14 -12.82 6.76
C SER A 136 -11.60 -12.32 5.41
N PHE A 137 -12.38 -13.13 4.70
CA PHE A 137 -12.89 -12.82 3.38
C PHE A 137 -14.40 -12.94 3.34
N LEU A 138 -15.04 -11.93 2.76
CA LEU A 138 -16.49 -11.78 2.67
C LEU A 138 -16.92 -11.78 1.20
N SER A 139 -18.14 -12.24 0.95
CA SER A 139 -18.84 -12.11 -0.32
C SER A 139 -19.45 -10.71 -0.49
N ALA A 140 -19.87 -10.38 -1.71
CA ALA A 140 -20.56 -9.12 -1.98
C ALA A 140 -21.87 -8.98 -1.16
N THR A 141 -22.56 -10.08 -0.90
CA THR A 141 -23.80 -10.09 -0.10
C THR A 141 -23.54 -9.68 1.35
N GLU A 142 -22.40 -10.09 1.92
CA GLU A 142 -21.98 -9.77 3.29
C GLU A 142 -21.50 -8.32 3.45
N ILE A 143 -21.09 -7.66 2.38
CA ILE A 143 -20.81 -6.22 2.37
C ILE A 143 -22.10 -5.41 2.21
N GLY A 144 -22.97 -5.85 1.29
CA GLY A 144 -24.23 -5.18 1.00
C GLY A 144 -24.36 -4.76 -0.48
N PRO A 145 -25.49 -4.15 -0.86
CA PRO A 145 -25.85 -3.91 -2.26
C PRO A 145 -24.89 -2.96 -2.99
N GLU A 146 -24.22 -2.06 -2.27
CA GLU A 146 -23.23 -1.14 -2.84
C GLU A 146 -22.01 -1.87 -3.43
N ALA A 147 -21.64 -3.01 -2.87
CA ALA A 147 -20.50 -3.81 -3.28
C ALA A 147 -20.60 -4.19 -4.77
N LEU A 148 -21.78 -4.63 -5.20
CA LEU A 148 -22.05 -5.02 -6.59
C LEU A 148 -21.99 -3.83 -7.55
N SER A 149 -22.56 -2.69 -7.13
CA SER A 149 -22.56 -1.46 -7.93
C SER A 149 -21.13 -0.95 -8.16
N LEU A 150 -20.33 -0.94 -7.10
CA LEU A 150 -18.93 -0.50 -7.17
C LEU A 150 -18.04 -1.45 -7.96
N ALA A 151 -18.23 -2.77 -7.76
CA ALA A 151 -17.50 -3.82 -8.47
C ALA A 151 -17.69 -3.73 -9.99
N ARG A 152 -18.91 -3.42 -10.46
CA ARG A 152 -19.21 -3.29 -11.90
C ARG A 152 -18.89 -1.90 -12.49
N GLY A 153 -18.58 -0.92 -11.64
CA GLY A 153 -18.31 0.45 -12.04
C GLY A 153 -16.86 0.84 -11.81
N ARG A 154 -16.67 1.78 -10.88
CA ARG A 154 -15.35 2.39 -10.63
C ARG A 154 -14.27 1.39 -10.21
N HIS A 155 -14.61 0.32 -9.48
CA HIS A 155 -13.60 -0.66 -9.08
C HIS A 155 -13.09 -1.49 -10.26
N ALA A 156 -13.98 -1.93 -11.17
CA ALA A 156 -13.56 -2.61 -12.40
C ALA A 156 -12.63 -1.74 -13.23
N LEU A 157 -13.02 -0.48 -13.50
CA LEU A 157 -12.20 0.45 -14.27
C LEU A 157 -10.78 0.61 -13.67
N VAL A 158 -10.68 0.83 -12.37
CA VAL A 158 -9.38 0.98 -11.69
C VAL A 158 -8.56 -0.32 -11.76
N ALA A 159 -9.21 -1.47 -11.61
CA ALA A 159 -8.56 -2.77 -11.68
C ALA A 159 -8.01 -3.07 -13.08
N GLU A 160 -8.77 -2.78 -14.13
CA GLU A 160 -8.38 -2.97 -15.53
C GLU A 160 -7.25 -2.02 -15.92
N LEU A 161 -7.31 -0.75 -15.50
CA LEU A 161 -6.21 0.21 -15.65
C LEU A 161 -4.92 -0.28 -14.97
N SER A 162 -5.04 -0.87 -13.78
CA SER A 162 -3.91 -1.48 -13.08
C SER A 162 -3.30 -2.65 -13.87
N MET A 163 -4.14 -3.51 -14.47
CA MET A 163 -3.66 -4.59 -15.35
C MET A 163 -2.94 -4.07 -16.58
N LEU A 164 -3.46 -3.01 -17.21
CA LEU A 164 -2.79 -2.36 -18.34
C LEU A 164 -1.42 -1.79 -17.94
N ALA A 165 -1.32 -1.14 -16.77
CA ALA A 165 -0.07 -0.63 -16.25
C ALA A 165 0.96 -1.75 -16.00
N MET A 166 0.53 -2.85 -15.37
CA MET A 166 1.38 -4.03 -15.15
C MET A 166 1.83 -4.67 -16.47
N GLY A 167 0.94 -4.77 -17.46
CA GLY A 167 1.27 -5.26 -18.80
C GLY A 167 2.32 -4.38 -19.49
N ALA A 168 2.15 -3.05 -19.43
CA ALA A 168 3.11 -2.10 -19.98
C ALA A 168 4.48 -2.20 -19.31
N GLU A 169 4.53 -2.33 -17.98
CA GLU A 169 5.77 -2.53 -17.22
C GLU A 169 6.46 -3.85 -17.61
N ARG A 170 5.71 -4.94 -17.75
CA ARG A 170 6.25 -6.25 -18.16
C ARG A 170 6.87 -6.21 -19.56
N LEU A 171 6.25 -5.49 -20.50
CA LEU A 171 6.79 -5.30 -21.85
C LEU A 171 8.04 -4.44 -21.82
N ALA A 172 8.05 -3.36 -21.02
CA ALA A 172 9.19 -2.48 -20.89
C ALA A 172 10.41 -3.17 -20.24
N SER A 173 10.20 -4.04 -19.26
CA SER A 173 11.28 -4.83 -18.64
C SER A 173 11.83 -5.89 -19.58
N SER A 174 10.96 -6.56 -20.37
CA SER A 174 11.39 -7.55 -21.36
C SER A 174 12.27 -6.98 -22.48
N ARG A 175 12.17 -5.69 -22.77
CA ARG A 175 12.99 -5.00 -23.78
C ARG A 175 14.36 -4.57 -23.26
N ARG A 176 14.59 -4.61 -21.94
CA ARG A 176 15.86 -4.24 -21.30
C ARG A 176 16.77 -5.44 -21.04
N THR A 177 16.25 -6.65 -21.17
CA THR A 177 16.96 -7.94 -21.09
C THR A 177 17.26 -8.45 -22.48
#